data_AF-T1G5T2-F1
#
_entry.id   AF-T1G5T2-F1
#
_cell.length_a   1.000
_cell.length_b   1.000
_cell.length_c   1.000
_cell.angle_alpha   90.00
_cell.angle_beta   90.00
_cell.angle_gamma   90.00
#
_symmetry.space_group_name_H-M   'P 1'
#
loop_
_entity.id
_entity.type
_entity.pdbx_description
1 polymer ?
#
loop_
_entity_poly.entity_id
_entity_poly.type
_entity_poly.pdbx_seq_one_letter_code
_entity_poly.pdbx_strand_id
1 'polypeptide(L)'
;PIRKSDFNLKAFIEQSGHNLSLQTNIKVTKAHAMGPLYKTSKKLKMVIKRWYVLDRNKETFSSYRDETCRNVKDVIPFQRIENVYIDDVPTNCTKLLKWSFCIKTTTSAHLLIAASSYLRQIWIDILMTAITGYHDSS
;
A
#
# COMPACT_ATOMS: atom_id res chain seq x y z
N PRO A 1 -13.02 24.56 4.22
CA PRO A 1 -11.88 23.65 4.45
C PRO A 1 -12.32 22.41 5.23
N ILE A 2 -12.22 21.22 4.62
CA ILE A 2 -12.49 19.94 5.29
C ILE A 2 -11.33 19.68 6.25
N ARG A 3 -11.60 19.47 7.55
CA ARG A 3 -10.54 19.17 8.53
C ARG A 3 -9.91 17.81 8.19
N LYS A 4 -8.60 17.65 8.42
CA LYS A 4 -7.85 16.38 8.19
C LYS A 4 -8.52 15.18 8.89
N SER A 5 -9.22 15.43 10.01
CA SER A 5 -10.02 14.47 10.78
C SER A 5 -11.31 14.00 10.11
N ASP A 6 -11.84 14.74 9.14
CA ASP A 6 -13.14 14.48 8.52
C ASP A 6 -13.02 13.66 7.24
N PHE A 7 -11.84 13.67 6.61
CA PHE A 7 -11.58 12.88 5.41
C PHE A 7 -11.80 11.38 5.68
N ASN A 8 -12.60 10.76 4.80
CA ASN A 8 -12.93 9.35 4.86
C ASN A 8 -12.28 8.61 3.69
N LEU A 9 -11.17 7.92 3.98
CA LEU A 9 -10.41 7.16 2.98
C LEU A 9 -11.28 6.14 2.26
N LYS A 10 -12.05 5.34 3.00
CA LYS A 10 -12.95 4.33 2.41
C LYS A 10 -13.91 4.97 1.41
N ALA A 11 -14.61 6.03 1.82
CA ALA A 11 -15.59 6.70 0.96
C ALA A 11 -14.94 7.30 -0.29
N PHE A 12 -13.75 7.90 -0.15
CA PHE A 12 -13.01 8.46 -1.29
C PHE A 12 -12.64 7.37 -2.31
N ILE A 13 -12.08 6.25 -1.85
CA ILE A 13 -11.69 5.13 -2.72
C ILE A 13 -12.91 4.50 -3.41
N GLU A 14 -14.04 4.40 -2.72
CA GLU A 14 -15.30 3.94 -3.33
C GLU A 14 -15.83 4.93 -4.39
N GLN A 15 -15.73 6.24 -4.14
CA GLN A 15 -16.08 7.27 -5.12
C GLN A 15 -15.16 7.27 -6.34
N SER A 16 -13.91 6.83 -6.19
CA SER A 16 -12.99 6.59 -7.32
C SER A 16 -13.36 5.36 -8.16
N GLY A 17 -14.44 4.66 -7.84
CA GLY A 17 -14.96 3.53 -8.63
C GLY A 17 -14.59 2.15 -8.09
N HIS A 18 -13.94 2.06 -6.92
CA HIS A 18 -13.57 0.76 -6.34
C HIS A 18 -14.69 0.17 -5.49
N ASN A 19 -15.06 -1.08 -5.75
CA ASN A 19 -15.99 -1.81 -4.90
C ASN A 19 -15.23 -2.60 -3.83
N LEU A 20 -15.04 -1.97 -2.67
CA LEU A 20 -14.31 -2.55 -1.54
C LEU A 20 -15.10 -3.65 -0.82
N SER A 21 -16.44 -3.64 -0.91
CA SER A 21 -17.29 -4.63 -0.23
C SER A 21 -17.10 -6.07 -0.73
N LEU A 22 -16.66 -6.22 -1.99
CA LEU A 22 -16.40 -7.51 -2.62
C LEU A 22 -14.97 -8.04 -2.37
N GLN A 23 -14.10 -7.26 -1.73
CA GLN A 23 -12.69 -7.63 -1.57
C GLN A 23 -12.42 -8.24 -0.20
N THR A 24 -12.02 -9.52 -0.18
CA THR A 24 -11.66 -10.22 1.07
C THR A 24 -10.22 -9.99 1.50
N ASN A 25 -9.35 -9.62 0.56
CA ASN A 25 -7.92 -9.42 0.78
C ASN A 25 -7.55 -7.98 1.16
N ILE A 26 -8.49 -7.06 1.31
CA ILE A 26 -8.20 -5.72 1.79
C ILE A 26 -9.36 -5.21 2.65
N LYS A 27 -9.03 -4.63 3.80
CA LYS A 27 -9.97 -3.97 4.69
C LYS A 27 -9.63 -2.49 4.72
N VAL A 28 -10.58 -1.65 4.35
CA VAL A 28 -10.42 -0.20 4.32
C VAL A 28 -11.46 0.44 5.22
N THR A 29 -11.02 1.41 6.01
CA THR A 29 -11.84 2.20 6.95
C THR A 29 -11.64 3.69 6.68
N LYS A 30 -12.22 4.55 7.51
CA LYS A 30 -12.03 6.00 7.40
C LYS A 30 -10.54 6.43 7.43
N ALA A 31 -9.74 5.75 8.25
CA ALA A 31 -8.35 6.14 8.53
C ALA A 31 -7.30 5.08 8.22
N HIS A 32 -7.70 3.83 7.95
CA HIS A 32 -6.77 2.73 7.76
C HIS A 32 -7.10 1.91 6.52
N ALA A 33 -6.07 1.34 5.91
CA ALA A 33 -6.21 0.25 4.94
C ALA A 33 -5.23 -0.87 5.32
N MET A 34 -5.69 -2.12 5.27
CA MET A 34 -4.87 -3.25 5.66
C MET A 34 -5.16 -4.50 4.84
N GLY A 35 -4.13 -5.29 4.57
CA GLY A 35 -4.25 -6.49 3.75
C GLY A 35 -2.90 -7.14 3.48
N PRO A 36 -2.87 -8.33 2.87
CA PRO A 36 -1.63 -8.98 2.52
C PRO A 36 -1.06 -8.39 1.23
N LEU A 37 0.24 -8.14 1.24
CA LEU A 37 1.05 -7.95 0.05
C LEU A 37 2.25 -8.90 0.13
N TYR A 38 2.88 -9.12 -1.01
CA TYR A 38 4.11 -9.89 -1.06
C TYR A 38 5.29 -8.99 -1.40
N LYS A 39 6.45 -9.28 -0.83
CA LYS A 39 7.71 -8.61 -1.18
C LYS A 39 8.77 -9.61 -1.59
N THR A 40 9.65 -9.21 -2.49
CA THR A 40 10.81 -10.03 -2.86
C THR A 40 11.87 -9.94 -1.76
N SER A 41 12.38 -11.09 -1.30
CA SER A 41 13.49 -11.14 -0.37
C SER A 41 14.74 -11.57 -1.09
N LYS A 42 15.72 -10.66 -1.23
CA LYS A 42 17.03 -10.97 -1.83
C LYS A 42 17.76 -12.04 -1.03
N LYS A 43 17.67 -12.00 0.31
CA LYS A 43 18.31 -12.96 1.22
C LYS A 43 17.79 -14.38 1.04
N LEU A 44 16.47 -14.54 0.93
CA LEU A 44 15.83 -15.86 0.83
C LEU A 44 15.53 -16.27 -0.62
N LYS A 45 15.86 -15.42 -1.60
CA LYS A 45 15.55 -15.58 -3.02
C LYS A 45 14.10 -16.02 -3.30
N MET A 46 13.16 -15.55 -2.47
CA MET A 46 11.75 -15.93 -2.53
C MET A 46 10.83 -14.73 -2.32
N VAL A 47 9.58 -14.90 -2.73
CA VAL A 47 8.49 -13.96 -2.48
C VAL A 47 7.87 -14.26 -1.12
N ILE A 48 7.73 -13.24 -0.27
CA ILE A 48 7.29 -13.40 1.12
C ILE A 48 6.02 -12.61 1.35
N LYS A 49 4.97 -13.28 1.84
CA LYS A 49 3.72 -12.65 2.29
C LYS A 49 3.95 -11.85 3.59
N ARG A 50 3.45 -10.63 3.65
CA ARG A 50 3.42 -9.76 4.83
C ARG A 50 2.07 -9.08 4.91
N TRP A 51 1.65 -8.76 6.13
CA TRP A 51 0.45 -7.97 6.36
C TRP A 51 0.84 -6.49 6.39
N TYR A 52 0.26 -5.70 5.51
CA TYR A 52 0.52 -4.26 5.44
C TYR A 52 -0.63 -3.48 6.05
N VAL A 53 -0.30 -2.38 6.71
CA VAL A 53 -1.24 -1.44 7.30
C VAL A 53 -0.82 -0.03 6.91
N LEU A 54 -1.67 0.66 6.16
CA LEU A 54 -1.66 2.10 6.02
C LEU A 54 -2.49 2.70 7.17
N ASP A 55 -1.89 3.61 7.93
CA ASP A 55 -2.52 4.35 9.02
C ASP A 55 -2.38 5.84 8.74
N ARG A 56 -3.49 6.50 8.41
CA ARG A 56 -3.51 7.94 8.12
C ARG A 56 -3.35 8.79 9.37
N ASN A 57 -3.73 8.30 10.54
CA ASN A 57 -3.61 9.07 11.78
C ASN A 57 -2.15 9.12 12.23
N LYS A 58 -1.42 8.03 12.02
CA LYS A 58 0.03 7.95 12.29
C LYS A 58 0.89 8.37 11.11
N GLU A 59 0.28 8.54 9.94
CA GLU A 59 0.96 8.87 8.68
C GLU A 59 2.04 7.85 8.33
N THR A 60 1.71 6.57 8.46
CA THR A 60 2.64 5.46 8.20
C THR A 60 2.07 4.39 7.31
N PHE A 61 2.97 3.75 6.56
CA PHE A 61 2.75 2.49 5.88
C PHE A 61 3.67 1.43 6.51
N SER A 62 3.07 0.53 7.29
CA SER A 62 3.79 -0.45 8.11
C SER A 62 3.60 -1.86 7.59
N SER A 63 4.61 -2.71 7.74
CA SER A 63 4.54 -4.14 7.44
C SER A 63 4.71 -4.98 8.70
N TYR A 64 3.93 -6.05 8.79
CA TYR A 64 3.88 -7.00 9.90
C TYR A 64 4.09 -8.42 9.38
N ARG A 65 4.48 -9.32 10.29
CA ARG A 65 4.61 -10.74 9.97
C ARG A 65 3.31 -11.32 9.43
N ASP A 66 2.19 -10.98 10.05
CA ASP A 66 0.85 -11.52 9.82
C ASP A 66 -0.22 -10.51 10.29
N GLU A 67 -1.50 -10.88 10.10
CA GLU A 67 -2.67 -10.02 10.38
C GLU A 67 -2.90 -9.68 11.84
N THR A 68 -2.19 -10.33 12.78
CA THR A 68 -2.31 -9.99 14.21
C THR A 68 -1.71 -8.61 14.53
N CYS A 69 -0.89 -8.07 13.63
CA CYS A 69 -0.19 -6.78 13.78
C CYS A 69 0.70 -6.73 15.04
N ARG A 70 1.12 -7.87 15.61
CA ARG A 70 1.96 -7.93 16.83
C ARG A 70 3.45 -7.84 16.54
N ASN A 71 3.89 -8.28 15.36
CA ASN A 71 5.30 -8.36 15.00
C ASN A 71 5.60 -7.46 13.80
N VAL A 72 5.95 -6.20 14.10
CA VAL A 72 6.34 -5.22 13.09
C VAL A 72 7.66 -5.61 12.43
N LYS A 73 7.72 -5.47 11.11
CA LYS A 73 8.90 -5.75 10.28
C LYS A 73 9.50 -4.52 9.67
N ASP A 74 8.66 -3.55 9.32
CA ASP A 74 9.09 -2.29 8.71
C ASP A 74 8.02 -1.22 8.94
N VAL A 75 8.45 0.04 9.01
CA VAL A 75 7.57 1.21 9.14
C VAL A 75 8.09 2.30 8.22
N ILE A 76 7.28 2.69 7.25
CA ILE A 76 7.60 3.75 6.29
C ILE A 76 6.70 4.95 6.59
N PRO A 77 7.23 6.03 7.18
CA PRO A 77 6.49 7.29 7.33
C PRO A 77 6.14 7.89 5.96
N PHE A 78 4.99 8.55 5.84
CA PHE A 78 4.56 9.17 4.58
C PHE A 78 5.56 10.21 4.09
N GLN A 79 6.17 10.99 5.00
CA GLN A 79 7.25 11.93 4.68
C GLN A 79 8.45 11.32 3.94
N ARG A 80 8.66 10.00 4.05
CA ARG A 80 9.74 9.31 3.34
C ARG A 80 9.33 8.80 1.98
N ILE A 81 8.03 8.75 1.67
CA ILE A 81 7.52 8.24 0.40
C ILE A 81 7.54 9.38 -0.62
N GLU A 82 8.34 9.22 -1.66
CA GLU A 82 8.45 10.21 -2.74
C GLU A 82 7.45 9.94 -3.85
N ASN A 83 7.23 8.66 -4.17
CA ASN A 83 6.35 8.27 -5.27
C ASN A 83 5.87 6.82 -5.13
N VAL A 84 4.71 6.52 -5.71
CA VAL A 84 4.18 5.17 -5.89
C VAL A 84 3.85 4.98 -7.36
N TYR A 85 4.45 3.96 -7.98
CA TYR A 85 4.37 3.77 -9.43
C TYR A 85 4.36 2.30 -9.80
N ILE A 86 3.90 2.02 -11.02
CA ILE A 86 4.05 0.71 -11.65
C ILE A 86 5.34 0.78 -12.45
N ASP A 87 6.28 -0.11 -12.15
CA ASP A 87 7.50 -0.24 -12.94
C ASP A 87 7.19 -1.09 -14.18
N ASP A 88 7.77 -0.73 -15.32
CA ASP A 88 7.68 -1.52 -16.55
C ASP A 88 8.60 -2.72 -16.40
N VAL A 89 8.12 -3.71 -15.65
CA VAL A 89 8.87 -4.95 -15.40
C VAL A 89 9.10 -5.62 -16.76
N PRO A 90 10.35 -5.89 -17.16
CA PRO A 90 10.65 -6.54 -18.43
C PRO A 90 9.87 -7.84 -18.58
N THR A 91 9.33 -8.10 -19.78
CA THR A 91 8.43 -9.23 -20.07
C THR A 91 9.04 -10.61 -19.76
N ASN A 92 10.37 -10.69 -19.64
CA ASN A 92 11.13 -11.89 -19.28
C ASN A 92 11.19 -12.15 -17.76
N CYS A 93 10.70 -11.24 -16.92
CA CYS A 93 10.61 -11.45 -15.49
C CYS A 93 9.48 -12.41 -15.13
N THR A 94 9.64 -13.09 -13.98
CA THR A 94 8.74 -14.13 -13.50
C THR A 94 7.27 -13.66 -13.48
N LYS A 95 6.32 -14.50 -13.91
CA LYS A 95 4.86 -14.24 -13.89
C LYS A 95 4.34 -13.64 -12.57
N LEU A 96 5.05 -13.88 -11.46
CA LEU A 96 4.76 -13.36 -10.12
C LEU A 96 4.86 -11.84 -9.99
N LEU A 97 5.63 -11.15 -10.86
CA LEU A 97 5.74 -9.68 -10.83
C LEU A 97 4.62 -8.99 -11.61
N LYS A 98 3.71 -9.74 -12.25
CA LYS A 98 2.66 -9.16 -13.11
C LYS A 98 1.76 -8.14 -12.40
N TRP A 99 1.57 -8.28 -11.09
CA TRP A 99 0.76 -7.38 -10.28
C TRP A 99 1.60 -6.62 -9.25
N SER A 100 2.87 -6.37 -9.59
CA SER A 100 3.74 -5.57 -8.75
C SER A 100 3.53 -4.08 -8.93
N PHE A 101 3.90 -3.33 -7.89
CA PHE A 101 4.05 -1.89 -7.87
C PHE A 101 5.22 -1.52 -6.93
N CYS A 102 5.74 -0.32 -7.10
CA CYS A 102 6.90 0.17 -6.38
C CYS A 102 6.52 1.36 -5.50
N ILE A 103 7.08 1.37 -4.29
CA ILE A 103 7.08 2.54 -3.41
C ILE A 103 8.51 3.06 -3.39
N LYS A 104 8.75 4.24 -3.99
CA LYS A 104 10.04 4.94 -3.89
C LYS A 104 10.05 5.76 -2.62
N THR A 105 11.06 5.52 -1.81
CA THR A 105 11.38 6.33 -0.65
C THR A 105 12.69 7.07 -0.87
N THR A 106 12.97 8.05 -0.01
CA THR A 106 14.22 8.82 -0.05
C THR A 106 15.50 7.97 0.01
N THR A 107 15.43 6.77 0.60
CA THR A 107 16.60 5.90 0.78
C THR A 107 16.55 4.62 -0.06
N SER A 108 15.37 4.19 -0.51
CA SER A 108 15.19 2.89 -1.15
C SER A 108 13.88 2.77 -1.93
N ALA A 109 13.84 1.85 -2.90
CA ALA A 109 12.60 1.44 -3.57
C ALA A 109 12.12 0.07 -3.06
N HIS A 110 10.83 -0.06 -2.78
CA HIS A 110 10.20 -1.29 -2.30
C HIS A 110 9.28 -1.87 -3.38
N LEU A 111 9.65 -3.03 -3.92
CA LEU A 111 8.81 -3.79 -4.86
C LEU A 111 7.81 -4.64 -4.08
N LEU A 112 6.53 -4.34 -4.25
CA LEU A 112 5.41 -5.03 -3.62
C LEU A 112 4.52 -5.67 -4.67
N ILE A 113 3.88 -6.78 -4.32
CA ILE A 113 3.05 -7.57 -5.23
C ILE A 113 1.69 -7.80 -4.58
N ALA A 114 0.63 -7.42 -5.29
CA ALA A 114 -0.75 -7.68 -4.85
C ALA A 114 -1.24 -9.05 -5.33
N ALA A 115 -2.34 -9.54 -4.74
CA ALA A 115 -2.93 -10.83 -5.11
C ALA A 115 -3.68 -10.80 -6.46
N SER A 116 -3.96 -9.62 -7.02
CA SER A 116 -4.56 -9.44 -8.34
C SER A 116 -4.21 -8.05 -8.89
N SER A 117 -4.44 -7.82 -10.19
CA SER A 117 -4.30 -6.50 -10.81
C SER A 117 -5.25 -5.46 -10.20
N TYR A 118 -6.46 -5.89 -9.84
CA TYR A 118 -7.45 -5.02 -9.21
C TYR A 118 -7.02 -4.59 -7.80
N LEU A 119 -6.54 -5.53 -6.99
CA LEU A 119 -6.02 -5.21 -5.66
C LEU A 119 -4.76 -4.34 -5.74
N ARG A 120 -3.92 -4.52 -6.76
CA ARG A 120 -2.79 -3.61 -7.02
C ARG A 120 -3.29 -2.18 -7.20
N GLN A 121 -4.31 -1.98 -8.04
CA GLN A 121 -4.85 -0.64 -8.30
C GLN A 121 -5.40 -0.02 -7.02
N ILE A 122 -6.19 -0.77 -6.24
CA ILE A 122 -6.72 -0.31 -4.96
C ILE A 122 -5.58 0.13 -4.02
N TRP A 123 -4.51 -0.66 -3.91
CA TRP A 123 -3.36 -0.31 -3.06
C TRP A 123 -2.65 0.96 -3.53
N ILE A 124 -2.44 1.13 -4.83
CA ILE A 124 -1.84 2.33 -5.41
C ILE A 124 -2.71 3.55 -5.08
N ASP A 125 -4.02 3.47 -5.35
CA ASP A 125 -4.93 4.60 -5.14
C ASP A 125 -5.03 4.98 -3.65
N ILE A 126 -5.03 3.99 -2.76
CA ILE A 126 -4.97 4.20 -1.31
C ILE A 126 -3.68 4.92 -0.89
N LEU A 127 -2.53 4.46 -1.37
CA LEU A 127 -1.24 5.07 -1.03
C LEU A 127 -1.14 6.49 -1.59
N MET A 128 -1.47 6.68 -2.87
CA MET A 128 -1.44 7.99 -3.52
C MET A 128 -2.39 8.97 -2.82
N THR A 129 -3.62 8.56 -2.52
CA THR A 129 -4.58 9.39 -1.77
C THR A 129 -4.02 9.80 -0.40
N ALA A 130 -3.38 8.87 0.31
CA ALA A 130 -2.82 9.14 1.63
C ALA A 130 -1.62 10.10 1.57
N ILE A 131 -0.73 9.92 0.58
CA ILE A 131 0.48 10.74 0.41
C ILE A 131 0.10 12.13 -0.12
N THR A 132 -0.74 12.24 -1.15
CA THR A 132 -1.22 13.54 -1.65
C THR A 132 -1.90 14.32 -0.52
N GLY A 133 -2.78 13.68 0.25
CA GLY A 133 -3.41 14.32 1.40
C GLY A 133 -2.43 14.71 2.53
N TYR A 134 -1.27 14.06 2.64
CA TYR A 134 -0.20 14.48 3.54
C TYR A 134 0.50 15.75 3.02
N HIS A 135 0.91 15.74 1.75
CA HIS A 135 1.60 16.86 1.09
C HIS A 135 0.75 18.13 1.03
N ASP A 136 -0.56 18.02 0.75
CA ASP A 136 -1.46 19.19 0.66
C ASP A 136 -1.77 19.83 2.03
N SER A 137 -1.42 19.14 3.12
CA SER A 137 -1.73 19.56 4.50
C SER A 137 -0.51 19.96 5.33
N SER A 138 0.69 19.84 4.76
CA SER A 138 1.98 20.14 5.40
C SER A 138 2.55 21.44 4.85
#